data_AF-A0A4Y2R3T7-F1
#
_entry.id   AF-A0A4Y2R3T7-F1
#
_cell.length_a   1.000
_cell.length_b   1.000
_cell.length_c   1.000
_cell.angle_alpha   90.00
_cell.angle_beta   90.00
_cell.angle_gamma   90.00
#
_symmetry.space_group_name_H-M   'P 1'
#
loop_
_entity.id
_entity.type
_entity.pdbx_description
1 polymer ?
#
loop_
_entity_poly.entity_id
_entity_poly.type
_entity_poly.pdbx_seq_one_letter_code
_entity_poly.pdbx_strand_id
1 'polypeptide(L)'
;METSSSLSRILKEESLAKQSSYQANNVAECRQALIRNFSIVSIYDWQEALLDIIDADELPAFLGGNKTDPDGNPLCTTFVSSDPANNQNLKFNPLCTTFVSSDPATNQNLKFNPLCTTFVVHAQIVPKRYYLKKSEKRLSQARGVRKMTLYPFSKQTLTFEIKETNSFLEWEFETKSRDIGFGVYFKENSQSENASVELVPKQRIDTCYEPETGIYKCEKPGTYIISFDNSYSWIYPKDIFHRIRILPPKEF
;
A
#
# COMPACT_ATOMS: atom_id res chain seq x y z
N MET A 1 6.08 -52.94 0.34
CA MET A 1 7.31 -52.18 0.01
C MET A 1 6.89 -50.90 -0.68
N GLU A 2 6.54 -49.87 0.09
CA GLU A 2 6.41 -48.53 -0.49
C GLU A 2 7.81 -48.04 -0.86
N THR A 3 7.99 -47.66 -2.12
CA THR A 3 9.30 -47.35 -2.67
C THR A 3 9.79 -46.02 -2.09
N SER A 4 11.10 -45.93 -1.82
CA SER A 4 11.83 -44.75 -1.31
C SER A 4 11.49 -43.42 -2.04
N SER A 5 10.99 -43.51 -3.27
CA SER A 5 10.53 -42.39 -4.09
C SER A 5 9.21 -41.76 -3.60
N SER A 6 8.28 -42.54 -3.04
CA SER A 6 7.01 -42.01 -2.53
C SER A 6 7.17 -41.30 -1.20
N LEU A 7 7.99 -41.84 -0.29
CA LEU A 7 8.27 -41.22 1.00
C LEU A 7 9.05 -39.90 0.86
N SER A 8 9.98 -39.81 -0.08
CA SER A 8 10.73 -38.57 -0.35
C SER A 8 9.86 -37.46 -0.97
N ARG A 9 8.81 -37.81 -1.72
CA ARG A 9 7.83 -36.82 -2.20
C ARG A 9 6.95 -36.28 -1.08
N ILE A 10 6.43 -37.16 -0.22
CA ILE A 10 5.58 -36.78 0.91
C ILE A 10 6.32 -35.86 1.88
N LEU A 11 7.57 -36.19 2.24
CA LEU A 11 8.39 -35.36 3.13
C LEU A 11 8.70 -33.98 2.52
N LYS A 12 8.81 -33.90 1.19
CA LYS A 12 9.05 -32.63 0.48
C LYS A 12 7.79 -31.76 0.44
N GLU A 13 6.62 -32.38 0.27
CA GLU A 13 5.32 -31.69 0.32
C GLU A 13 4.99 -31.18 1.73
N GLU A 14 5.26 -31.98 2.77
CA GLU A 14 5.09 -31.56 4.17
C GLU A 14 6.05 -30.43 4.56
N SER A 15 7.30 -30.47 4.08
CA SER A 15 8.28 -29.41 4.28
C SER A 15 7.84 -28.08 3.65
N LEU A 16 7.36 -28.12 2.40
CA LEU A 16 6.84 -26.95 1.69
C LEU A 16 5.56 -26.39 2.34
N ALA A 17 4.68 -27.26 2.84
CA ALA A 17 3.48 -26.84 3.56
C ALA A 17 3.82 -26.17 4.90
N LYS A 18 4.78 -26.73 5.67
CA LYS A 18 5.27 -26.13 6.92
C LYS A 18 5.92 -24.77 6.66
N GLN A 19 6.76 -24.66 5.64
CA GLN A 19 7.43 -23.41 5.27
C GLN A 19 6.45 -22.34 4.78
N SER A 20 5.43 -22.72 4.00
CA SER A 20 4.37 -21.81 3.56
C SER A 20 3.47 -21.36 4.73
N SER A 21 3.21 -22.22 5.71
CA SER A 21 2.43 -21.84 6.91
C SER A 21 3.23 -20.89 7.81
N TYR A 22 4.53 -21.13 7.98
CA TYR A 22 5.41 -20.28 8.78
C TYR A 22 5.56 -18.87 8.17
N GLN A 23 5.71 -18.78 6.84
CA GLN A 23 5.74 -17.48 6.16
C GLN A 23 4.39 -16.76 6.20
N ALA A 24 3.26 -17.47 6.08
CA ALA A 24 1.94 -16.87 6.18
C ALA A 24 1.64 -16.34 7.60
N ASN A 25 2.06 -17.08 8.63
CA ASN A 25 1.88 -16.68 10.02
C ASN A 25 2.72 -15.45 10.38
N ASN A 26 3.99 -15.39 9.97
CA ASN A 26 4.84 -14.22 10.23
C ASN A 26 4.34 -12.95 9.52
N VAL A 27 3.78 -13.06 8.31
CA VAL A 27 3.20 -11.91 7.60
C VAL A 27 1.89 -11.47 8.24
N ALA A 28 1.05 -12.41 8.69
CA ALA A 28 -0.20 -12.10 9.38
C ALA A 28 0.03 -11.46 10.76
N GLU A 29 1.03 -11.93 11.50
CA GLU A 29 1.41 -11.43 12.83
C GLU A 29 2.06 -10.04 12.75
N CYS A 30 2.97 -9.81 11.79
CA CYS A 30 3.49 -8.46 11.50
C CYS A 30 2.39 -7.49 11.08
N ARG A 31 1.40 -7.94 10.28
CA ARG A 31 0.28 -7.09 9.84
C ARG A 31 -0.69 -6.75 10.97
N GLN A 32 -0.91 -7.64 11.93
CA GLN A 32 -1.77 -7.38 13.09
C GLN A 32 -1.09 -6.45 14.11
N ALA A 33 0.22 -6.58 14.31
CA ALA A 33 0.99 -5.69 15.20
C ALA A 33 1.07 -4.25 14.66
N LEU A 34 1.21 -4.06 13.34
CA LEU A 34 1.25 -2.74 12.71
C LEU A 34 -0.08 -1.98 12.77
N ILE A 35 -1.22 -2.68 12.72
CA ILE A 35 -2.55 -2.04 12.68
C ILE A 35 -2.98 -1.53 14.06
N ARG A 36 -2.51 -2.12 15.16
CA ARG A 36 -2.89 -1.70 16.53
C ARG A 36 -2.28 -0.36 16.97
N ASN A 37 -1.15 0.05 16.39
CA ASN A 37 -0.42 1.25 16.80
C ASN A 37 -0.47 2.39 15.76
N PHE A 38 -1.38 2.30 14.79
CA PHE A 38 -1.51 3.30 13.74
C PHE A 38 -2.81 4.10 13.89
N SER A 39 -2.69 5.35 14.34
CA SER A 39 -3.79 6.29 14.44
C SER A 39 -3.78 7.22 13.23
N ILE A 40 -4.87 7.22 12.45
CA ILE A 40 -5.08 8.21 11.39
C ILE A 40 -5.78 9.41 12.02
N VAL A 41 -5.10 10.55 12.05
CA VAL A 41 -5.68 11.79 12.57
C VAL A 41 -6.02 12.73 11.41
N SER A 42 -7.12 13.46 11.57
CA SER A 42 -7.52 14.58 10.72
C SER A 42 -6.36 15.55 10.51
N ILE A 43 -6.23 16.06 9.29
CA ILE A 43 -5.22 17.09 8.97
C ILE A 43 -5.43 18.42 9.71
N TYR A 44 -6.62 18.61 10.31
CA TYR A 44 -6.96 19.83 11.03
C TYR A 44 -6.63 19.74 12.52
N ASP A 45 -6.63 18.53 13.10
CA ASP A 45 -6.62 18.33 14.56
C ASP A 45 -5.42 17.46 15.01
N TRP A 46 -4.44 17.26 14.13
CA TRP A 46 -3.30 16.37 14.38
C TRP A 46 -2.40 16.82 15.52
N GLN A 47 -2.30 18.12 15.78
CA GLN A 47 -1.50 18.66 16.89
C GLN A 47 -2.14 18.33 18.24
N GLU A 48 -3.47 18.45 18.35
CA GLU A 48 -4.21 18.08 19.56
C GLU A 48 -4.10 16.57 19.84
N ALA A 49 -4.21 15.75 18.80
CA ALA A 49 -4.04 14.30 18.96
C ALA A 49 -2.61 13.88 19.33
N LEU A 50 -1.59 14.68 19.01
CA LEU A 50 -0.23 14.43 19.53
C LEU A 50 -0.15 14.68 21.03
N LEU A 51 -0.87 15.68 21.53
CA LEU A 51 -0.92 16.02 22.96
C LEU A 51 -1.66 14.96 23.79
N ASP A 52 -2.53 14.15 23.18
CA ASP A 52 -3.14 12.98 23.83
C ASP A 52 -2.13 11.85 24.10
N ILE A 53 -0.99 11.85 23.38
CA ILE A 53 0.00 10.77 23.41
C ILE A 53 1.32 11.24 24.06
N ILE A 54 1.66 12.52 23.90
CA ILE A 54 2.92 13.11 24.32
C ILE A 54 2.60 14.35 25.16
N ASP A 55 3.19 14.46 26.35
CA ASP A 55 3.01 15.63 27.20
C ASP A 55 3.45 16.92 26.46
N ALA A 56 2.67 18.00 26.63
CA ALA A 56 2.95 19.29 26.00
C ALA A 56 4.37 19.79 26.31
N ASP A 57 4.86 19.59 27.53
CA ASP A 57 6.20 20.06 27.93
C ASP A 57 7.33 19.17 27.38
N GLU A 58 6.98 18.00 26.83
CA GLU A 58 7.90 17.10 26.13
C GLU A 58 7.82 17.22 24.59
N LEU A 59 6.72 17.76 24.06
CA LEU A 59 6.49 17.96 22.63
C LEU A 59 7.04 19.33 22.16
N PRO A 60 7.90 19.38 21.13
CA PRO A 60 8.34 20.65 20.53
C PRO A 60 7.19 21.57 20.16
N ALA A 61 7.35 22.87 20.41
CA ALA A 61 6.30 23.85 20.20
C ALA A 61 5.83 23.94 18.73
N PHE A 62 6.71 23.72 17.76
CA PHE A 62 6.31 23.67 16.34
C PHE A 62 5.38 22.49 15.97
N LEU A 63 5.32 21.45 16.81
CA LEU A 63 4.41 20.30 16.68
C LEU A 63 3.14 20.44 17.52
N GLY A 64 2.95 21.56 18.24
CA GLY A 64 1.77 21.83 19.05
C GLY A 64 1.98 21.76 20.57
N GLY A 65 3.20 21.50 21.05
CA GLY A 65 3.52 21.48 22.49
C GLY A 65 4.08 22.80 23.04
N ASN A 66 4.75 22.73 24.18
CA ASN A 66 5.37 23.85 24.90
C ASN A 66 6.90 23.78 24.90
N LYS A 67 7.50 22.67 24.47
CA LYS A 67 8.94 22.49 24.57
C LYS A 67 9.68 23.41 23.61
N THR A 68 10.65 24.14 24.14
CA THR A 68 11.59 24.98 23.38
C THR A 68 13.02 24.64 23.77
N ASP A 69 13.99 25.03 22.92
CA ASP A 69 15.40 25.06 23.31
C ASP A 69 15.63 26.04 24.49
N PRO A 70 16.77 25.98 25.21
CA PRO A 70 17.10 26.92 26.29
C PRO A 70 17.17 28.39 25.87
N ASP A 71 17.37 28.65 24.58
CA ASP A 71 17.34 29.99 23.97
C ASP A 71 15.91 30.44 23.57
N GLY A 72 14.91 29.62 23.84
CA GLY A 72 13.50 29.86 23.53
C GLY A 72 13.11 29.46 22.10
N ASN A 73 13.98 28.80 21.33
CA ASN A 73 13.64 28.39 19.98
C ASN A 73 12.55 27.28 19.97
N PRO A 74 11.36 27.51 19.39
CA PRO A 74 10.25 26.56 19.38
C PRO A 74 10.50 25.32 18.52
N LEU A 75 11.62 25.30 17.76
CA LEU A 75 12.01 24.23 16.86
C LEU A 75 12.87 23.16 17.54
N CYS A 76 13.32 23.38 18.78
CA CYS A 76 14.14 22.44 19.56
C CYS A 76 15.37 21.91 18.80
N THR A 77 16.03 22.75 18.00
CA THR A 77 17.16 22.41 17.12
C THR A 77 18.37 21.83 17.84
N THR A 78 18.54 22.09 19.15
CA THR A 78 19.65 21.52 19.93
C THR A 78 19.41 20.07 20.34
N PHE A 79 18.15 19.64 20.43
CA PHE A 79 17.75 18.27 20.78
C PHE A 79 17.35 17.47 19.54
N VAL A 80 16.62 18.11 18.63
CA VAL A 80 16.17 17.59 17.34
C VAL A 80 17.18 18.04 16.28
N SER A 81 18.41 17.55 16.40
CA SER A 81 19.45 17.76 15.39
C SER A 81 19.46 16.60 14.40
N SER A 82 19.46 16.93 13.11
CA SER A 82 19.72 15.98 12.02
C SER A 82 21.19 15.65 11.84
N ASP A 83 22.06 16.28 12.63
CA ASP A 83 23.50 16.10 12.59
C ASP A 83 23.90 15.01 13.60
N PRO A 84 24.34 13.83 13.13
CA PRO A 84 24.77 12.74 14.01
C PRO A 84 26.00 13.11 14.86
N ALA A 85 26.74 14.19 14.53
CA ALA A 85 27.93 14.59 15.27
C ALA A 85 27.63 15.30 16.61
N ASN A 86 26.45 15.91 16.78
CA ASN A 86 26.10 16.69 17.97
C ASN A 86 25.05 16.02 18.87
N ASN A 87 24.59 14.82 18.50
CA ASN A 87 23.61 14.09 19.31
C ASN A 87 24.27 13.06 20.22
N GLN A 88 24.73 13.51 21.40
CA GLN A 88 25.28 12.58 22.41
C GLN A 88 24.21 11.69 23.08
N ASN A 89 22.91 11.90 22.80
CA ASN A 89 21.81 11.17 23.45
C ASN A 89 21.02 10.22 22.53
N LEU A 90 21.30 10.19 21.22
CA LEU A 90 20.79 9.14 20.35
C LEU A 90 21.88 8.12 20.07
N LYS A 91 21.91 7.05 20.87
CA LYS A 91 22.65 5.82 20.51
C LYS A 91 21.97 5.16 19.31
N PHE A 92 22.28 5.62 18.11
CA PHE A 92 21.90 4.93 16.89
C PHE A 92 22.72 3.65 16.73
N ASN A 93 22.06 2.59 16.25
CA ASN A 93 22.61 1.27 15.97
C ASN A 93 23.81 1.40 14.97
N PRO A 94 24.95 0.68 15.15
CA PRO A 94 26.25 1.04 14.55
C PRO A 94 26.40 0.84 13.03
N LEU A 95 25.34 0.54 12.28
CA LEU A 95 25.45 0.12 10.88
C LEU A 95 25.34 1.25 9.84
N CYS A 96 25.20 2.51 10.26
CA CYS A 96 25.02 3.65 9.35
C CYS A 96 26.06 4.77 9.52
N THR A 97 27.35 4.41 9.60
CA THR A 97 28.44 5.40 9.82
C THR A 97 29.45 5.45 8.68
N THR A 98 29.02 5.53 7.43
CA THR A 98 29.96 5.78 6.33
C THR A 98 29.52 6.94 5.45
N PHE A 99 30.42 7.92 5.37
CA PHE A 99 30.46 9.12 4.52
C PHE A 99 29.64 10.33 5.00
N VAL A 100 30.32 11.28 5.65
CA VAL A 100 30.67 12.58 5.03
C VAL A 100 31.97 13.09 5.68
N SER A 101 32.98 13.37 4.86
CA SER A 101 34.21 14.05 5.27
C SER A 101 33.91 15.50 5.63
N SER A 102 34.33 15.92 6.83
CA SER A 102 34.33 17.30 7.28
C SER A 102 35.31 18.16 6.49
N ASP A 103 34.87 19.31 5.98
CA ASP A 103 35.74 20.45 5.66
C ASP A 103 35.45 21.56 6.72
N PRO A 104 36.43 21.99 7.54
CA PRO A 104 36.15 22.77 8.76
C PRO A 104 36.17 24.30 8.58
N ALA A 105 35.93 24.84 7.38
CA ALA A 105 36.30 26.23 7.07
C ALA A 105 35.19 27.27 6.81
N THR A 106 33.89 26.95 6.84
CA THR A 106 32.87 27.99 6.58
C THR A 106 31.76 28.00 7.62
N ASN A 107 31.98 28.84 8.62
CA ASN A 107 30.98 29.36 9.55
C ASN A 107 30.02 30.29 8.79
N GLN A 108 29.14 29.72 7.97
CA GLN A 108 28.06 30.45 7.29
C GLN A 108 26.73 29.81 7.66
N ASN A 109 25.93 30.60 8.40
CA ASN A 109 24.50 30.46 8.64
C ASN A 109 23.88 29.13 8.20
N LEU A 110 23.63 28.26 9.18
CA LEU A 110 22.75 27.09 9.05
C LEU A 110 21.41 27.55 8.47
N LYS A 111 21.31 27.46 7.15
CA LYS A 111 20.12 27.84 6.41
C LYS A 111 19.03 26.86 6.80
N PHE A 112 18.02 27.36 7.52
CA PHE A 112 16.88 26.57 7.95
C PHE A 112 16.31 25.82 6.75
N ASN A 113 16.31 24.49 6.84
CA ASN A 113 15.71 23.63 5.85
C ASN A 113 14.35 23.20 6.41
N PRO A 114 13.26 23.93 6.11
CA PRO A 114 11.92 23.63 6.65
C PRO A 114 11.40 22.25 6.23
N LEU A 115 12.04 21.64 5.23
CA LEU A 115 11.73 20.31 4.76
C LEU A 115 12.65 19.26 5.36
N CYS A 116 13.59 19.59 6.26
CA CYS A 116 14.43 18.59 6.92
C CYS A 116 15.11 17.61 5.93
N THR A 117 15.43 18.05 4.69
CA THR A 117 15.81 17.13 3.60
C THR A 117 17.16 16.43 3.80
N THR A 118 17.89 16.78 4.86
CA THR A 118 19.12 16.12 5.31
C THR A 118 18.86 14.75 5.94
N PHE A 119 17.65 14.50 6.45
CA PHE A 119 17.28 13.23 7.09
C PHE A 119 15.87 12.75 6.72
N VAL A 120 14.97 13.65 6.33
CA VAL A 120 13.66 13.31 5.77
C VAL A 120 13.77 13.26 4.25
N VAL A 121 13.67 12.06 3.68
CA VAL A 121 13.55 11.90 2.24
C VAL A 121 12.11 12.21 1.84
N HIS A 122 11.86 13.47 1.47
CA HIS A 122 10.58 13.86 0.87
C HIS A 122 10.42 13.16 -0.47
N ALA A 123 9.21 12.67 -0.74
CA ALA A 123 8.89 12.04 -2.01
C ALA A 123 9.28 12.97 -3.17
N GLN A 124 10.25 12.52 -3.97
CA GLN A 124 10.67 13.18 -5.20
C GLN A 124 10.05 12.47 -6.39
N ILE A 125 10.05 13.12 -7.55
CA ILE A 125 9.79 12.43 -8.81
C ILE A 125 10.82 11.30 -8.93
N VAL A 126 10.34 10.05 -8.94
CA VAL A 126 11.20 8.89 -9.10
C VAL A 126 11.95 9.03 -10.43
N PRO A 127 13.29 9.04 -10.46
CA PRO A 127 14.02 9.19 -11.72
C PRO A 127 13.69 8.05 -12.68
N LYS A 128 13.48 8.34 -13.98
CA LYS A 128 13.10 7.34 -15.01
C LYS A 128 13.98 6.10 -15.05
N ARG A 129 15.26 6.20 -14.63
CA ARG A 129 16.20 5.06 -14.54
C ARG A 129 15.79 4.00 -13.50
N TYR A 130 14.99 4.38 -12.49
CA TYR A 130 14.43 3.48 -11.49
C TYR A 130 13.06 2.94 -11.89
N TYR A 131 12.48 3.41 -13.00
CA TYR A 131 11.25 2.83 -13.51
C TYR A 131 11.55 1.41 -13.94
N LEU A 132 10.78 0.46 -13.42
CA LEU A 132 10.82 -0.91 -13.89
C LEU A 132 10.53 -0.91 -15.39
N LYS A 133 11.36 -1.58 -16.19
CA LYS A 133 11.12 -1.72 -17.63
C LYS A 133 10.13 -2.86 -17.94
N LYS A 134 9.92 -3.75 -16.97
CA LYS A 134 8.99 -4.90 -17.05
C LYS A 134 8.79 -5.51 -15.66
N SER A 135 7.56 -5.94 -15.35
CA SER A 135 7.30 -6.74 -14.14
C SER A 135 8.04 -8.09 -14.17
N GLU A 136 8.72 -8.45 -13.08
CA GLU A 136 9.14 -9.83 -12.81
C GLU A 136 8.01 -10.64 -12.15
N LYS A 137 7.06 -9.98 -11.47
CA LYS A 137 5.93 -10.59 -10.78
C LYS A 137 4.72 -10.67 -11.72
N ARG A 138 4.46 -11.87 -12.24
CA ARG A 138 3.29 -12.12 -13.09
C ARG A 138 2.17 -12.72 -12.27
N LEU A 139 1.05 -12.01 -12.17
CA LEU A 139 -0.19 -12.51 -11.61
C LEU A 139 -0.62 -13.80 -12.31
N SER A 140 -0.37 -13.92 -13.62
CA SER A 140 -0.67 -15.14 -14.38
C SER A 140 -0.06 -16.44 -13.81
N GLN A 141 0.95 -16.37 -12.95
CA GLN A 141 1.59 -17.52 -12.30
C GLN A 141 1.14 -17.72 -10.85
N ALA A 142 0.37 -16.81 -10.28
CA ALA A 142 -0.07 -16.88 -8.89
C ALA A 142 -1.24 -17.87 -8.69
N ARG A 143 -1.34 -18.44 -7.48
CA ARG A 143 -2.43 -19.36 -7.12
C ARG A 143 -3.76 -18.61 -6.98
N GLY A 144 -4.85 -19.26 -7.40
CA GLY A 144 -6.21 -18.74 -7.29
C GLY A 144 -6.56 -17.65 -8.31
N VAL A 145 -5.74 -17.50 -9.36
CA VAL A 145 -5.96 -16.54 -10.45
C VAL A 145 -6.85 -17.15 -11.52
N ARG A 146 -7.78 -16.36 -12.02
CA ARG A 146 -8.68 -16.71 -13.12
C ARG A 146 -8.23 -15.98 -14.38
N LYS A 147 -8.36 -16.64 -15.53
CA LYS A 147 -8.12 -16.05 -16.84
C LYS A 147 -9.45 -15.81 -17.54
N MET A 148 -9.58 -14.65 -18.16
CA MET A 148 -10.65 -14.32 -19.09
C MET A 148 -10.09 -13.65 -20.35
N THR A 149 -10.81 -13.73 -21.46
CA THR A 149 -10.43 -13.07 -22.72
C THR A 149 -11.58 -12.19 -23.19
N LEU A 150 -11.33 -10.89 -23.35
CA LEU A 150 -12.30 -9.95 -23.89
C LEU A 150 -11.99 -9.68 -25.36
N TYR A 151 -12.94 -10.00 -26.24
CA TYR A 151 -12.83 -9.72 -27.66
C TYR A 151 -12.98 -8.22 -27.96
N PRO A 152 -12.55 -7.75 -29.14
CA PRO A 152 -12.86 -6.41 -29.62
C PRO A 152 -14.36 -6.11 -29.51
N PHE A 153 -14.73 -4.85 -29.25
CA PHE A 153 -16.12 -4.42 -29.10
C PHE A 153 -16.91 -5.11 -27.97
N SER A 154 -16.24 -5.80 -27.04
CA SER A 154 -16.89 -6.52 -25.94
C SER A 154 -16.60 -5.91 -24.57
N LYS A 155 -17.48 -6.20 -23.61
CA LYS A 155 -17.36 -5.82 -22.21
C LYS A 155 -17.78 -7.02 -21.36
N GLN A 156 -17.07 -7.26 -20.27
CA GLN A 156 -17.43 -8.30 -19.30
C GLN A 156 -17.58 -7.67 -17.91
N THR A 157 -18.65 -8.05 -17.21
CA THR A 157 -18.91 -7.63 -15.84
C THR A 157 -18.89 -8.84 -14.91
N LEU A 158 -18.41 -8.62 -13.68
CA LEU A 158 -18.39 -9.58 -12.59
C LEU A 158 -19.19 -8.99 -11.44
N THR A 159 -20.22 -9.70 -10.99
CA THR A 159 -21.15 -9.25 -9.96
C THR A 159 -20.90 -9.96 -8.64
N PHE A 160 -20.99 -9.22 -7.55
CA PHE A 160 -20.72 -9.66 -6.19
C PHE A 160 -21.85 -9.18 -5.28
N GLU A 161 -22.63 -10.11 -4.76
CA GLU A 161 -23.68 -9.81 -3.78
C GLU A 161 -23.06 -9.75 -2.38
N ILE A 162 -23.10 -8.58 -1.75
CA ILE A 162 -22.54 -8.35 -0.42
C ILE A 162 -23.69 -8.09 0.54
N LYS A 163 -23.80 -8.96 1.55
CA LYS A 163 -24.84 -8.90 2.59
C LYS A 163 -24.36 -8.18 3.86
N GLU A 164 -23.09 -8.38 4.22
CA GLU A 164 -22.47 -7.79 5.40
C GLU A 164 -21.86 -6.42 5.07
N THR A 165 -22.32 -5.37 5.76
CA THR A 165 -21.76 -4.03 5.64
C THR A 165 -20.32 -3.97 6.14
N ASN A 166 -19.54 -3.03 5.61
CA ASN A 166 -18.11 -2.89 5.90
C ASN A 166 -17.24 -4.07 5.47
N SER A 167 -17.75 -4.97 4.63
CA SER A 167 -16.91 -5.90 3.87
C SER A 167 -15.97 -5.15 2.93
N PHE A 168 -14.90 -5.80 2.46
CA PHE A 168 -13.97 -5.23 1.48
C PHE A 168 -13.99 -6.03 0.19
N LEU A 169 -14.15 -5.33 -0.94
CA LEU A 169 -13.95 -5.87 -2.28
C LEU A 169 -12.51 -5.60 -2.70
N GLU A 170 -11.70 -6.65 -2.76
CA GLU A 170 -10.29 -6.61 -3.18
C GLU A 170 -10.16 -7.14 -4.61
N TRP A 171 -9.44 -6.42 -5.46
CA TRP A 171 -9.10 -6.87 -6.81
C TRP A 171 -7.62 -6.76 -7.09
N GLU A 172 -7.15 -7.67 -7.92
CA GLU A 172 -5.83 -7.65 -8.53
C GLU A 172 -5.98 -8.18 -9.96
N PHE A 173 -5.50 -7.47 -10.97
CA PHE A 173 -5.55 -7.95 -12.35
C PHE A 173 -4.32 -7.55 -13.18
N GLU A 174 -4.04 -8.36 -14.21
CA GLU A 174 -2.96 -8.17 -15.18
C GLU A 174 -3.51 -8.40 -16.58
N THR A 175 -3.26 -7.47 -17.49
CA THR A 175 -3.44 -7.63 -18.93
C THR A 175 -2.14 -8.09 -19.58
N LYS A 176 -2.23 -9.07 -20.50
CA LYS A 176 -1.04 -9.49 -21.28
C LYS A 176 -0.59 -8.46 -22.30
N SER A 177 -1.52 -7.63 -22.77
CA SER A 177 -1.25 -6.66 -23.83
C SER A 177 -2.23 -5.49 -23.81
N ARG A 178 -1.64 -4.29 -23.90
CA ARG A 178 -2.34 -3.00 -23.96
C ARG A 178 -3.21 -2.75 -22.72
N ASP A 179 -3.77 -1.56 -22.70
CA ASP A 179 -4.70 -1.14 -21.65
C ASP A 179 -6.02 -1.91 -21.66
N ILE A 180 -6.78 -1.85 -20.57
CA ILE A 180 -8.18 -2.27 -20.51
C ILE A 180 -8.99 -1.17 -19.82
N GLY A 181 -10.24 -0.95 -20.26
CA GLY A 181 -11.18 -0.11 -19.52
C GLY A 181 -11.59 -0.83 -18.23
N PHE A 182 -11.33 -0.24 -17.08
CA PHE A 182 -11.66 -0.82 -15.77
C PHE A 182 -12.48 0.17 -14.96
N GLY A 183 -13.54 -0.31 -14.30
CA GLY A 183 -14.36 0.49 -13.38
C GLY A 183 -15.13 -0.39 -12.41
N VAL A 184 -15.57 0.20 -11.29
CA VAL A 184 -16.34 -0.48 -10.24
C VAL A 184 -17.63 0.28 -10.01
N TYR A 185 -18.74 -0.45 -9.95
CA TYR A 185 -20.08 0.10 -9.81
C TYR A 185 -20.86 -0.58 -8.67
N PHE A 186 -21.90 0.08 -8.19
CA PHE A 186 -22.81 -0.44 -7.16
C PHE A 186 -24.26 -0.34 -7.61
N LYS A 187 -25.04 -1.38 -7.32
CA LYS A 187 -26.48 -1.41 -7.51
C LYS A 187 -27.14 -1.89 -6.21
N GLU A 188 -28.02 -1.07 -5.66
CA GLU A 188 -28.80 -1.43 -4.49
C GLU A 188 -29.92 -2.42 -4.87
N ASN A 189 -30.19 -3.41 -4.02
CA ASN A 189 -31.16 -4.47 -4.32
C ASN A 189 -32.62 -3.99 -4.26
N SER A 190 -32.88 -2.83 -3.66
CA SER A 190 -34.23 -2.37 -3.27
C SER A 190 -34.90 -1.42 -4.27
N GLN A 191 -34.21 -0.94 -5.32
CA GLN A 191 -34.79 0.00 -6.28
C GLN A 191 -34.84 -0.54 -7.71
N SER A 192 -36.01 -0.37 -8.34
CA SER A 192 -36.33 -0.67 -9.74
C SER A 192 -35.91 0.43 -10.70
N GLU A 193 -34.74 1.04 -10.50
CA GLU A 193 -34.12 1.88 -11.53
C GLU A 193 -32.75 1.29 -11.91
N ASN A 194 -32.54 1.11 -13.21
CA ASN A 194 -31.36 0.45 -13.79
C ASN A 194 -30.05 1.24 -13.64
N ALA A 195 -30.00 2.29 -12.81
CA ALA A 195 -28.84 3.15 -12.66
C ALA A 195 -27.88 2.59 -11.60
N SER A 196 -26.83 1.90 -12.04
CA SER A 196 -25.69 1.57 -11.17
C SER A 196 -24.88 2.83 -10.88
N VAL A 197 -24.54 3.07 -9.62
CA VAL A 197 -23.66 4.17 -9.18
C VAL A 197 -22.21 3.81 -9.47
N GLU A 198 -21.43 4.73 -10.03
CA GLU A 198 -19.99 4.55 -10.25
C GLU A 198 -19.22 4.81 -8.95
N LEU A 199 -18.48 3.80 -8.48
CA LEU A 199 -17.68 3.87 -7.26
C LEU A 199 -16.20 4.14 -7.57
N VAL A 200 -15.67 3.45 -8.58
CA VAL A 200 -14.33 3.69 -9.12
C VAL A 200 -14.52 4.13 -10.56
N PRO A 201 -14.16 5.38 -10.90
CA PRO A 201 -14.32 5.92 -12.24
C PRO A 201 -13.68 5.03 -13.30
N LYS A 202 -14.39 4.82 -14.41
CA LYS A 202 -13.86 4.03 -15.51
C LYS A 202 -12.63 4.67 -16.12
N GLN A 203 -11.49 3.96 -16.08
CA GLN A 203 -10.22 4.42 -16.65
C GLN A 203 -9.59 3.34 -17.54
N ARG A 204 -8.74 3.76 -18.48
CA ARG A 204 -7.94 2.85 -19.32
C ARG A 204 -6.62 2.58 -18.59
N ILE A 205 -6.46 1.35 -18.11
CA ILE A 205 -5.33 0.93 -17.27
C ILE A 205 -4.43 -0.04 -18.04
N ASP A 206 -3.14 0.26 -18.12
CA ASP A 206 -2.11 -0.63 -18.67
C ASP A 206 -1.28 -1.23 -17.53
N THR A 207 -1.24 -2.56 -17.45
CA THR A 207 -0.54 -3.31 -16.38
C THR A 207 0.81 -3.84 -16.85
N CYS A 208 1.44 -3.21 -17.85
CA CYS A 208 2.72 -3.67 -18.42
C CYS A 208 3.89 -3.66 -17.41
N TYR A 209 3.77 -2.87 -16.33
CA TYR A 209 4.79 -2.72 -15.30
C TYR A 209 4.52 -3.54 -14.05
N GLU A 210 3.28 -3.58 -13.57
CA GLU A 210 2.82 -4.36 -12.42
C GLU A 210 1.31 -4.65 -12.57
N PRO A 211 0.78 -5.71 -11.93
CA PRO A 211 -0.66 -5.91 -11.81
C PRO A 211 -1.33 -4.72 -11.13
N GLU A 212 -2.50 -4.34 -11.61
CA GLU A 212 -3.33 -3.34 -10.97
C GLU A 212 -3.98 -3.95 -9.72
N THR A 213 -3.86 -3.28 -8.57
CA THR A 213 -4.45 -3.71 -7.29
C THR A 213 -5.31 -2.63 -6.70
N GLY A 214 -6.43 -3.01 -6.08
CA GLY A 214 -7.23 -2.07 -5.31
C GLY A 214 -8.16 -2.75 -4.32
N ILE A 215 -8.67 -1.93 -3.42
CA ILE A 215 -9.61 -2.34 -2.37
C ILE A 215 -10.70 -1.28 -2.27
N TYR A 216 -11.95 -1.73 -2.11
CA TYR A 216 -13.09 -0.87 -1.87
C TYR A 216 -13.85 -1.33 -0.64
N LYS A 217 -14.14 -0.40 0.28
CA LYS A 217 -14.93 -0.68 1.49
C LYS A 217 -16.42 -0.62 1.15
N CYS A 218 -17.10 -1.75 1.28
CA CYS A 218 -18.51 -1.90 0.94
C CYS A 218 -19.40 -1.42 2.08
N GLU A 219 -19.69 -0.12 2.11
CA GLU A 219 -20.47 0.52 3.19
C GLU A 219 -21.94 0.09 3.22
N LYS A 220 -22.49 -0.34 2.09
CA LYS A 220 -23.91 -0.70 1.94
C LYS A 220 -24.07 -2.15 1.44
N PRO A 221 -25.12 -2.86 1.87
CA PRO A 221 -25.44 -4.16 1.29
C PRO A 221 -26.01 -3.97 -0.13
N GLY A 222 -25.67 -4.86 -1.05
CA GLY A 222 -26.14 -4.79 -2.43
C GLY A 222 -25.19 -5.48 -3.41
N THR A 223 -25.36 -5.17 -4.68
CA THR A 223 -24.60 -5.78 -5.77
C THR A 223 -23.46 -4.87 -6.21
N TYR A 224 -22.23 -5.30 -5.98
CA TYR A 224 -21.03 -4.64 -6.47
C TYR A 224 -20.60 -5.26 -7.80
N ILE A 225 -20.20 -4.42 -8.75
CA ILE A 225 -19.97 -4.82 -10.14
C ILE A 225 -18.58 -4.35 -10.56
N ILE A 226 -17.68 -5.29 -10.85
CA ILE A 226 -16.41 -5.01 -11.50
C ILE A 226 -16.57 -5.14 -13.01
N SER A 227 -16.12 -4.15 -13.76
CA SER A 227 -16.31 -4.07 -15.20
C SER A 227 -14.98 -3.99 -15.92
N PHE A 228 -14.72 -4.96 -16.79
CA PHE A 228 -13.66 -4.90 -17.79
C PHE A 228 -14.26 -4.58 -19.15
N ASP A 229 -13.75 -3.55 -19.81
CA ASP A 229 -14.33 -2.98 -21.01
C ASP A 229 -13.29 -2.90 -22.13
N ASN A 230 -13.54 -3.65 -23.20
CA ASN A 230 -12.77 -3.65 -24.42
C ASN A 230 -13.59 -3.12 -25.62
N SER A 231 -14.69 -2.42 -25.36
CA SER A 231 -15.60 -1.93 -26.41
C SER A 231 -14.94 -0.94 -27.37
N TYR A 232 -13.88 -0.27 -26.92
CA TYR A 232 -13.12 0.70 -27.71
C TYR A 232 -12.07 0.07 -28.63
N SER A 233 -11.72 -1.20 -28.45
CA SER A 233 -10.73 -1.86 -29.33
C SER A 233 -11.41 -2.42 -30.57
N TRP A 234 -10.82 -2.15 -31.73
CA TRP A 234 -11.36 -2.61 -33.02
C TRP A 234 -10.82 -3.99 -33.45
N ILE A 235 -9.59 -4.31 -33.07
CA ILE A 235 -8.87 -5.47 -33.63
C ILE A 235 -8.31 -6.39 -32.54
N TYR A 236 -7.94 -5.85 -31.38
CA TYR A 236 -7.15 -6.60 -30.39
C TYR A 236 -8.02 -7.17 -29.26
N PRO A 237 -8.08 -8.52 -29.11
CA PRO A 237 -8.59 -9.12 -27.89
C PRO A 237 -7.61 -8.88 -26.73
N LYS A 238 -8.13 -8.95 -25.50
CA LYS A 238 -7.36 -8.73 -24.27
C LYS A 238 -7.49 -9.94 -23.35
N ASP A 239 -6.36 -10.58 -23.08
CA ASP A 239 -6.24 -11.61 -22.05
C ASP A 239 -6.05 -10.91 -20.70
N ILE A 240 -6.98 -11.14 -19.77
CA ILE A 240 -6.97 -10.60 -18.42
C ILE A 240 -6.83 -11.76 -17.44
N PHE A 241 -5.82 -11.68 -16.58
CA PHE A 241 -5.64 -12.53 -15.42
C PHE A 241 -6.12 -11.74 -14.21
N HIS A 242 -6.99 -12.29 -13.39
CA HIS A 242 -7.54 -11.56 -12.26
C HIS A 242 -7.74 -12.44 -11.04
N ARG A 243 -7.70 -11.80 -9.87
CA ARG A 243 -7.99 -12.38 -8.57
C ARG A 243 -8.83 -11.37 -7.81
N ILE A 244 -10.07 -11.74 -7.52
CA ILE A 244 -11.03 -10.88 -6.84
C ILE A 244 -11.53 -11.61 -5.61
N ARG A 245 -11.60 -10.91 -4.49
CA ARG A 245 -11.98 -11.46 -3.18
C ARG A 245 -12.92 -10.51 -2.46
N ILE A 246 -13.84 -11.10 -1.71
CA ILE A 246 -14.65 -10.38 -0.72
C ILE A 246 -14.07 -10.78 0.63
N LEU A 247 -13.67 -9.79 1.42
CA LEU A 247 -13.20 -9.98 2.78
C LEU A 247 -14.30 -9.49 3.74
N PRO A 248 -14.80 -10.33 4.65
CA PRO A 248 -15.79 -9.88 5.63
C PRO A 248 -15.17 -8.82 6.56
N PRO A 249 -16.00 -7.99 7.22
CA PRO A 249 -15.51 -7.08 8.25
C PRO A 249 -14.80 -7.88 9.34
N LYS A 250 -13.58 -7.49 9.70
CA LYS A 250 -12.90 -8.11 10.84
C LYS A 250 -13.58 -7.62 12.11
N GLU A 251 -14.14 -8.53 12.89
CA GLU A 251 -14.47 -8.30 14.29
C GLU A 251 -13.14 -8.08 15.03
N PHE A 252 -12.96 -6.90 15.64
CA PHE A 252 -11.80 -6.56 16.47
C PHE A 252 -12.15 -6.68 17.94
#